data_AF-A0A1J0I3Q8-F1
#
_entry.id   AF-A0A1J0I3Q8-F1
#
_cell.length_a   1.000
_cell.length_b   1.000
_cell.length_c   1.000
_cell.angle_alpha   90.00
_cell.angle_beta   90.00
_cell.angle_gamma   90.00
#
_symmetry.space_group_name_H-M   'P 1'
#
loop_
_entity.id
_entity.type
_entity.pdbx_description
1 polymer ?
#
loop_
_entity_poly.entity_id
_entity_poly.type
_entity_poly.pdbx_seq_one_letter_code
_entity_poly.pdbx_strand_id
1 'polypeptide(L)'
;TASVKDALRLGCVAVGFTIYPGSAKCFDMMEEAREIIAEAKSYGLAVVLWSYPRGEGISKEGETAVDVIAYAAHIAALLGANIIKVKLPSQHLEKEKIDDINSLSQRIAYIKKSCFAGKRI
;
A
#
# COMPACT_ATOMS: atom_id res chain seq x y z
N THR A 1 -0.72 5.39 21.17
CA THR A 1 -1.09 4.44 20.09
C THR A 1 -2.04 3.40 20.69
N ALA A 2 -2.84 2.72 19.86
CA ALA A 2 -3.78 1.66 20.28
C ALA A 2 -3.33 0.30 19.71
N SER A 3 -3.73 -0.80 20.34
CA SER A 3 -3.38 -2.16 19.91
C SER A 3 -4.46 -2.82 19.06
N VAL A 4 -4.14 -3.96 18.42
CA VAL A 4 -5.14 -4.81 17.75
C VAL A 4 -6.20 -5.30 18.75
N LYS A 5 -5.80 -5.59 20.00
CA LYS A 5 -6.72 -6.00 21.07
C LYS A 5 -7.69 -4.89 21.47
N ASP A 6 -7.26 -3.63 21.42
CA ASP A 6 -8.17 -2.50 21.63
C ASP A 6 -9.22 -2.44 20.53
N ALA A 7 -8.82 -2.66 19.27
CA ALA A 7 -9.76 -2.72 18.15
C ALA A 7 -10.81 -3.82 18.36
N LEU A 8 -10.42 -5.01 18.84
CA LEU A 8 -11.36 -6.08 19.19
C LEU A 8 -12.31 -5.68 20.31
N ARG A 9 -11.76 -5.14 21.41
CA ARG A 9 -12.55 -4.73 22.57
C ARG A 9 -13.59 -3.67 22.22
N LEU A 10 -13.28 -2.81 21.24
CA LEU A 10 -14.18 -1.78 20.73
C LEU A 10 -15.14 -2.28 19.65
N GLY A 11 -15.06 -3.55 19.25
CA GLY A 11 -15.92 -4.13 18.19
C GLY A 11 -15.58 -3.64 16.79
N CYS A 12 -14.34 -3.20 16.54
CA CYS A 12 -13.89 -2.81 15.20
C CYS A 12 -13.85 -4.02 14.27
N VAL A 13 -14.10 -3.79 12.97
CA VAL A 13 -14.03 -4.83 11.92
C VAL A 13 -12.69 -4.86 11.18
N ALA A 14 -11.85 -3.85 11.40
CA ALA A 14 -10.56 -3.71 10.75
C ALA A 14 -9.58 -2.88 11.58
N VAL A 15 -8.29 -3.07 11.29
CA VAL A 15 -7.21 -2.18 11.73
C VAL A 15 -6.55 -1.49 10.54
N GLY A 16 -5.93 -0.35 10.82
CA GLY A 16 -5.30 0.49 9.82
C GLY A 16 -3.84 0.80 10.13
N PHE A 17 -2.98 0.74 9.12
CA PHE A 17 -1.59 1.16 9.26
C PHE A 17 -1.11 1.89 8.00
N THR A 18 -0.19 2.85 8.17
CA THR A 18 0.38 3.61 7.05
C THR A 18 1.83 3.20 6.84
N ILE A 19 2.19 2.89 5.60
CA ILE A 19 3.59 2.67 5.19
C ILE A 19 3.99 3.75 4.18
N TYR A 20 5.28 4.13 4.21
CA TYR A 20 5.88 5.05 3.25
C TYR A 20 7.00 4.35 2.45
N PRO A 21 6.68 3.61 1.38
CA PRO A 21 7.68 3.01 0.50
C PRO A 21 8.46 4.13 -0.20
N GLY A 22 9.72 4.33 0.16
CA GLY A 22 10.54 5.46 -0.27
C GLY A 22 11.24 6.19 0.86
N SER A 23 10.77 6.01 2.09
CA SER A 23 11.47 6.48 3.29
C SER A 23 12.68 5.60 3.59
N ALA A 24 13.74 6.19 4.17
CA ALA A 24 14.84 5.42 4.74
C ALA A 24 14.40 4.38 5.80
N LYS A 25 13.24 4.59 6.45
CA LYS A 25 12.65 3.68 7.45
C LYS A 25 11.61 2.72 6.88
N CYS A 26 11.59 2.52 5.56
CA CYS A 26 10.56 1.73 4.91
C CYS A 26 10.51 0.29 5.44
N PHE A 27 11.66 -0.34 5.67
CA PHE A 27 11.73 -1.72 6.19
C PHE A 27 11.21 -1.82 7.62
N ASP A 28 11.54 -0.87 8.49
CA ASP A 28 11.03 -0.85 9.88
C ASP A 28 9.49 -0.80 9.89
N MET A 29 8.90 0.07 9.05
CA MET A 29 7.44 0.16 8.92
C MET A 29 6.83 -1.11 8.32
N MET A 30 7.53 -1.80 7.43
CA MET A 30 7.05 -3.07 6.86
C MET A 30 7.09 -4.19 7.90
N GLU A 31 8.10 -4.25 8.77
CA GLU A 31 8.15 -5.20 9.89
C GLU A 31 7.04 -4.93 10.90
N GLU A 32 6.82 -3.67 11.29
CA GLU A 32 5.71 -3.31 12.18
C GLU A 32 4.35 -3.67 11.55
N ALA A 33 4.17 -3.36 10.26
CA ALA A 33 2.97 -3.75 9.54
C ALA A 33 2.79 -5.27 9.49
N ARG A 34 3.86 -6.05 9.29
CA ARG A 34 3.82 -7.52 9.29
C ARG A 34 3.30 -8.06 10.62
N GLU A 35 3.79 -7.53 11.74
CA GLU A 35 3.35 -7.93 13.08
C GLU A 35 1.88 -7.59 13.32
N ILE A 36 1.46 -6.35 13.03
CA ILE A 36 0.06 -5.92 13.16
C ILE A 36 -0.86 -6.76 12.26
N ILE A 37 -0.44 -7.06 11.03
CA ILE A 37 -1.22 -7.87 10.10
C ILE A 37 -1.36 -9.31 10.60
N ALA A 38 -0.29 -9.92 11.11
CA ALA A 38 -0.33 -11.27 11.66
C ALA A 38 -1.28 -11.35 12.86
N GLU A 39 -1.19 -10.40 13.78
CA GLU A 39 -2.08 -10.33 14.96
C GLU A 39 -3.53 -10.08 14.53
N ALA A 40 -3.81 -9.10 13.67
CA ALA A 40 -5.15 -8.81 13.18
C ALA A 40 -5.81 -10.01 12.50
N LYS A 41 -5.05 -10.72 11.65
CA LYS A 41 -5.52 -11.94 10.98
C LYS A 41 -5.82 -13.06 11.97
N SER A 42 -5.03 -13.20 13.04
CA SER A 42 -5.29 -14.20 14.09
C SER A 42 -6.64 -14.00 14.80
N TYR A 43 -7.17 -12.78 14.75
CA TYR A 43 -8.46 -12.41 15.32
C TYR A 43 -9.57 -12.20 14.27
N GLY A 44 -9.31 -12.51 13.00
CA GLY A 44 -10.29 -12.34 11.92
C GLY A 44 -10.57 -10.89 11.53
N LEU A 45 -9.74 -9.93 11.95
CA LEU A 45 -9.87 -8.53 11.56
C LEU A 45 -9.30 -8.28 10.16
N ALA A 46 -9.99 -7.45 9.37
CA ALA A 46 -9.44 -6.98 8.11
C ALA A 46 -8.30 -5.97 8.35
N VAL A 47 -7.34 -5.92 7.43
CA VAL A 47 -6.26 -4.92 7.47
C VAL A 47 -6.36 -3.96 6.30
N VAL A 48 -6.37 -2.67 6.61
CA VAL A 48 -6.28 -1.58 5.63
C VAL A 48 -4.86 -1.01 5.69
N LEU A 49 -4.12 -1.10 4.59
CA LEU A 49 -2.84 -0.43 4.46
C LEU A 49 -2.96 0.82 3.60
N TRP A 50 -2.55 1.94 4.15
CA TRP A 50 -2.26 3.14 3.39
C TRP A 50 -0.83 3.06 2.87
N SER A 51 -0.68 2.76 1.59
CA SER A 51 0.63 2.66 0.94
C SER A 51 0.91 3.96 0.19
N TYR A 52 1.62 4.87 0.84
CA TYR A 52 1.89 6.20 0.31
C TYR A 52 3.36 6.35 0.00
N PRO A 53 3.79 6.18 -1.26
CA PRO A 53 5.18 6.36 -1.60
C PRO A 53 5.59 7.81 -1.32
N ARG A 54 6.55 7.95 -0.41
CA ARG A 54 7.13 9.21 0.06
C ARG A 54 8.43 8.91 0.79
N GLY A 55 9.39 9.80 0.64
CA GLY A 55 10.64 9.78 1.40
C GLY A 55 11.81 10.22 0.54
N GLU A 56 13.01 10.08 1.09
CA GLU A 56 14.26 10.56 0.50
C GLU A 56 14.59 9.87 -0.84
N GLY A 57 14.04 8.67 -1.08
CA GLY A 57 14.28 7.90 -2.31
C GLY A 57 13.36 8.21 -3.49
N ILE A 58 12.47 9.21 -3.39
CA ILE A 58 11.44 9.51 -4.40
C ILE A 58 11.30 11.03 -4.55
N SER A 59 11.23 11.53 -5.79
CA SER A 59 10.94 12.94 -6.07
C SER A 59 9.54 13.36 -5.61
N LYS A 60 9.26 14.67 -5.63
CA LYS A 60 7.94 15.17 -5.22
C LYS A 60 6.84 14.71 -6.18
N GLU A 61 7.14 14.75 -7.48
CA GLU A 61 6.31 14.28 -8.56
C GLU A 61 6.15 12.75 -8.49
N GLY A 62 7.25 12.06 -8.15
CA GLY A 62 7.34 10.62 -7.93
C GLY A 62 6.41 10.08 -6.86
N GLU A 63 6.03 10.88 -5.84
CA GLU A 63 4.99 10.50 -4.86
C GLU A 63 3.62 10.18 -5.49
N THR A 64 3.41 10.55 -6.76
CA THR A 64 2.19 10.28 -7.53
C THR A 64 2.43 9.55 -8.85
N ALA A 65 3.67 9.18 -9.16
CA ALA A 65 4.00 8.47 -10.39
C ALA A 65 3.37 7.08 -10.43
N VAL A 66 2.94 6.64 -11.60
CA VAL A 66 2.18 5.38 -11.74
C VAL A 66 3.04 4.14 -11.47
N ASP A 67 4.30 4.13 -11.89
CA ASP A 67 5.27 3.08 -11.61
C ASP A 67 5.56 2.97 -10.09
N VAL A 68 5.76 4.12 -9.45
CA VAL A 68 6.04 4.19 -8.01
C VAL A 68 4.83 3.74 -7.18
N ILE A 69 3.62 4.22 -7.50
CA ILE A 69 2.40 3.79 -6.81
C ILE A 69 2.15 2.30 -7.05
N ALA A 70 2.37 1.79 -8.26
CA ALA A 70 2.16 0.38 -8.56
C ALA A 70 3.06 -0.52 -7.72
N TYR A 71 4.32 -0.13 -7.52
CA TYR A 71 5.26 -0.88 -6.67
C TYR A 71 4.90 -0.77 -5.18
N ALA A 72 4.55 0.44 -4.71
CA ALA A 72 4.08 0.65 -3.34
C ALA A 72 2.81 -0.18 -3.04
N ALA A 73 1.89 -0.27 -4.00
CA ALA A 73 0.69 -1.10 -3.88
C ALA A 73 1.03 -2.59 -3.88
N HIS A 74 1.97 -3.02 -4.72
CA HIS A 74 2.45 -4.40 -4.75
C HIS A 74 3.07 -4.84 -3.41
N ILE A 75 3.89 -3.99 -2.79
CA ILE A 75 4.44 -4.23 -1.43
C ILE A 75 3.30 -4.44 -0.43
N ALA A 76 2.28 -3.58 -0.42
CA ALA A 76 1.14 -3.73 0.49
C ALA A 76 0.34 -5.02 0.24
N ALA A 77 0.26 -5.46 -1.02
CA ALA A 77 -0.35 -6.74 -1.39
C ALA A 77 0.48 -7.93 -0.86
N LEU A 78 1.81 -7.89 -0.98
CA LEU A 78 2.73 -8.90 -0.44
C LEU A 78 2.68 -9.00 1.08
N LEU A 79 2.53 -7.87 1.78
CA LEU A 79 2.32 -7.85 3.23
C LEU A 79 0.95 -8.46 3.63
N GLY A 80 0.05 -8.65 2.66
CA GLY A 80 -1.21 -9.35 2.86
C GLY A 80 -2.35 -8.48 3.34
N ALA A 81 -2.36 -7.19 2.97
CA ALA A 81 -3.48 -6.27 3.22
C ALA A 81 -4.81 -6.78 2.63
N ASN A 82 -5.93 -6.40 3.24
CA ASN A 82 -7.29 -6.59 2.68
C ASN A 82 -7.64 -5.45 1.74
N ILE A 83 -7.34 -4.24 2.15
CA ILE A 83 -7.60 -3.04 1.38
C ILE A 83 -6.30 -2.25 1.30
N ILE A 84 -5.94 -1.85 0.09
CA ILE A 84 -4.77 -1.04 -0.19
C ILE A 84 -5.25 0.34 -0.62
N LYS A 85 -4.95 1.35 0.20
CA LYS A 85 -5.26 2.75 -0.10
C LYS A 85 -4.01 3.43 -0.65
N VAL A 86 -4.11 3.94 -1.87
CA VAL A 86 -3.06 4.70 -2.56
C VAL A 86 -3.60 6.08 -2.98
N LYS A 87 -2.69 6.97 -3.39
CA LYS A 87 -3.06 8.22 -4.08
C LYS A 87 -3.52 7.91 -5.51
N LEU A 88 -4.24 8.86 -6.12
CA LEU A 88 -4.54 8.77 -7.55
C LEU A 88 -3.24 8.96 -8.35
N PRO A 89 -2.94 8.06 -9.31
CA PRO A 89 -1.72 8.18 -10.11
C PRO A 89 -1.81 9.30 -11.14
N SER A 90 -0.75 10.11 -11.21
CA SER A 90 -0.52 11.06 -12.29
C SER A 90 0.03 10.35 -13.53
N GLN A 91 0.23 11.08 -14.63
CA GLN A 91 0.88 10.56 -15.84
C GLN A 91 2.41 10.51 -15.72
N HIS A 92 2.98 11.01 -14.61
CA HIS A 92 4.43 11.01 -14.38
C HIS A 92 4.95 9.58 -14.20
N LEU A 93 6.18 9.38 -14.67
CA LEU A 93 6.95 8.15 -14.53
C LEU A 93 8.29 8.52 -13.90
N GLU A 94 8.62 7.88 -12.78
CA GLU A 94 9.83 8.21 -12.03
C GLU A 94 11.04 7.39 -12.52
N LYS A 95 10.83 6.09 -12.76
CA LYS A 95 11.90 5.11 -13.02
C LYS A 95 11.61 4.26 -14.24
N GLU A 96 10.40 3.71 -14.33
CA GLU A 96 10.06 2.74 -15.37
C GLU A 96 9.34 3.39 -16.55
N LYS A 97 9.57 2.87 -17.75
CA LYS A 97 8.73 3.19 -18.91
C LYS A 97 7.53 2.28 -18.92
N ILE A 98 6.33 2.86 -18.89
CA ILE A 98 5.06 2.15 -18.96
C ILE A 98 4.25 2.76 -20.10
N ASP A 99 3.84 1.92 -21.03
CA ASP A 99 2.98 2.31 -22.13
C ASP A 99 1.50 2.36 -21.70
N ASP A 100 0.67 3.04 -22.50
CA ASP A 100 -0.79 3.08 -22.32
C ASP A 100 -1.30 3.64 -20.98
N ILE A 101 -0.61 4.61 -20.38
CA ILE A 101 -1.02 5.25 -19.10
C ILE A 101 -1.78 6.58 -19.25
N ASN A 102 -2.29 6.87 -20.45
CA ASN A 102 -2.85 8.17 -20.80
C ASN A 102 -4.12 8.50 -19.99
N SER A 103 -5.04 7.56 -19.84
CA SER A 103 -6.26 7.73 -19.04
C SER A 103 -6.07 7.30 -17.58
N LEU A 104 -6.83 7.91 -16.66
CA LEU A 104 -6.82 7.50 -15.26
C LEU A 104 -7.22 6.02 -15.10
N SER A 105 -8.19 5.55 -15.88
CA SER A 105 -8.65 4.16 -15.87
C SER A 105 -7.54 3.18 -16.24
N GLN A 106 -6.71 3.50 -17.24
CA GLN A 106 -5.55 2.68 -17.59
C GLN A 106 -4.52 2.62 -16.45
N ARG A 107 -4.22 3.77 -15.81
CA ARG A 107 -3.29 3.81 -14.67
C ARG A 107 -3.80 3.00 -13.48
N ILE A 108 -5.10 3.09 -13.19
CA ILE A 108 -5.74 2.26 -12.15
C ILE A 108 -5.65 0.77 -12.53
N ALA A 109 -5.91 0.41 -13.78
CA ALA A 109 -5.81 -0.96 -14.25
C ALA A 109 -4.38 -1.51 -14.11
N TYR A 110 -3.36 -0.70 -14.41
CA TYR A 110 -1.95 -1.06 -14.21
C TYR A 110 -1.63 -1.35 -12.73
N ILE A 111 -2.06 -0.48 -11.81
CA ILE A 111 -1.88 -0.69 -10.36
C ILE A 111 -2.62 -1.95 -9.89
N LYS A 112 -3.85 -2.20 -10.35
CA LYS A 112 -4.57 -3.43 -10.00
C LYS A 112 -3.85 -4.67 -10.51
N LYS A 113 -3.23 -4.59 -11.70
CA LYS A 113 -2.42 -5.67 -12.27
C LYS A 113 -1.22 -5.98 -11.38
N SER A 114 -0.50 -4.97 -10.87
CA SER A 114 0.63 -5.18 -9.96
C SER A 114 0.21 -5.84 -8.66
N CYS A 115 -1.01 -5.60 -8.17
CA CYS A 115 -1.57 -6.26 -6.99
C CYS A 115 -2.22 -7.62 -7.33
N PHE A 116 -1.47 -8.53 -7.96
CA PHE A 116 -1.93 -9.89 -8.34
C PHE A 116 -3.22 -9.88 -9.18
N ALA A 117 -3.36 -8.91 -10.08
CA ALA A 117 -4.58 -8.69 -10.87
C ALA A 117 -5.86 -8.54 -10.01
N GLY A 118 -5.73 -7.97 -8.80
CA GLY A 118 -6.82 -7.78 -7.85
C GLY A 118 -7.23 -9.06 -7.11
N LYS A 119 -6.44 -10.12 -7.16
CA LYS A 119 -6.68 -11.36 -6.43
C LYS A 119 -5.90 -11.37 -5.12
N ARG A 120 -6.42 -12.11 -4.15
CA ARG A 120 -5.72 -12.41 -2.90
C ARG A 120 -5.04 -13.76 -3.02
N ILE A 121 -3.79 -13.83 -2.58
CA ILE A 121 -2.98 -15.05 -2.45
C ILE A 121 -2.93 -15.51 -0.99
#